data_AF-A0A2N1VFT0-F1
#
_entry.id   AF-A0A2N1VFT0-F1
#
_cell.length_a   1.000
_cell.length_b   1.000
_cell.length_c   1.000
_cell.angle_alpha   90.00
_cell.angle_beta   90.00
_cell.angle_gamma   90.00
#
_symmetry.space_group_name_H-M   'P 1'
#
loop_
_entity.id
_entity.type
_entity.pdbx_description
1 polymer ?
#
loop_
_entity_poly.entity_id
_entity_poly.type
_entity_poly.pdbx_seq_one_letter_code
_entity_poly.pdbx_strand_id
1 'polypeptide(L)'
;MVWVSLICLVIFIFMAGSLFMKNTDVFSPARLFIIIWSMVLGLANLKFSRYQITWTSFSWIMIIISLFSVLCGMFVVYVINLNKPIKTIISIRSLINDGAFDSGRLFRIIILLFLAYIISYIVTVLIIGYVPLFTKYPGVARNDWGVFGFGLFVQSFPSIIFAVILYFLITKGERNKKILLFLVLAITFVTYAFLLQRYYLIFAVLLSMVAMYYLTNALRVKNTLIISLIILILLFSVTFVRLTGAITNYLYYLSDMKYSIKYAFMTEPYMYVVMNVENLANAIQHLDKFSYGTFSFDFIFALTGIKHQMSQYLGFVEFPNLISNNYNTYTMFFVYYRDFGILGLGLIPFILGVVFSTAYYKMRTFPSIHTISIYAVFAFVIIFSFFVPIITFLHFVFNLILISYFTKAVGSKAIKHSLNPDQ
;
A
#
# COMPACT_ATOMS: atom_id res chain seq x y z
N MET A 1 25.57 -17.45 1.36
CA MET A 1 24.21 -16.87 1.33
C MET A 1 23.69 -16.48 2.70
N VAL A 2 23.96 -17.26 3.76
CA VAL A 2 23.60 -16.89 5.16
C VAL A 2 24.12 -15.50 5.57
N TRP A 3 25.32 -15.12 5.12
CA TRP A 3 25.89 -13.79 5.37
C TRP A 3 25.03 -12.63 4.86
N VAL A 4 24.41 -12.76 3.68
CA VAL A 4 23.54 -11.70 3.14
C VAL A 4 22.28 -11.54 3.99
N SER A 5 21.67 -12.66 4.37
CA SER A 5 20.52 -12.64 5.30
C SER A 5 20.89 -11.98 6.62
N LEU A 6 22.04 -12.36 7.21
CA LEU A 6 22.52 -11.81 8.48
C LEU A 6 22.77 -10.30 8.38
N ILE A 7 23.48 -9.82 7.36
CA ILE A 7 23.72 -8.39 7.14
C ILE A 7 22.40 -7.62 7.01
N CYS A 8 21.48 -8.11 6.18
CA CYS A 8 20.18 -7.47 5.99
C CYS A 8 19.35 -7.45 7.27
N LEU A 9 19.32 -8.53 8.06
CA LEU A 9 18.61 -8.59 9.32
C LEU A 9 19.24 -7.69 10.40
N VAL A 10 20.57 -7.56 10.42
CA VAL A 10 21.27 -6.60 11.31
C VAL A 10 20.90 -5.16 10.95
N ILE A 11 20.90 -4.82 9.66
CA ILE A 11 20.45 -3.50 9.19
C ILE A 11 18.99 -3.27 9.59
N PHE A 12 18.12 -4.26 9.40
CA PHE A 12 16.72 -4.18 9.81
C PHE A 12 16.58 -3.92 11.31
N ILE A 13 17.26 -4.69 12.17
CA ILE A 13 17.20 -4.55 13.63
C ILE A 13 17.72 -3.17 14.06
N PHE A 14 18.84 -2.73 13.49
CA PHE A 14 19.41 -1.41 13.80
C PHE A 14 18.46 -0.27 13.39
N MET A 15 17.91 -0.33 12.17
CA MET A 15 16.99 0.67 11.65
C MET A 15 15.65 0.64 12.38
N ALA A 16 15.13 -0.54 12.74
CA ALA A 16 13.94 -0.67 13.57
C ALA A 16 14.19 -0.14 15.00
N GLY A 17 15.37 -0.40 15.58
CA GLY A 17 15.80 0.17 16.85
C GLY A 17 15.86 1.69 16.83
N SER A 18 16.30 2.27 15.70
CA SER A 18 16.33 3.73 15.50
C SER A 18 14.95 4.39 15.61
N LEU A 19 13.86 3.65 15.43
CA LEU A 19 12.49 4.16 15.58
C LEU A 19 12.14 4.53 17.03
N PHE A 20 12.84 3.95 18.01
CA PHE A 20 12.64 4.24 19.43
C PHE A 20 13.45 5.46 19.92
N MET A 21 14.33 6.02 19.08
CA MET A 21 15.10 7.21 19.42
C MET A 21 14.20 8.46 19.47
N LYS A 22 14.46 9.35 20.44
CA LYS A 22 13.70 10.60 20.60
C LYS A 22 13.75 11.43 19.30
N ASN A 23 12.64 12.10 18.99
CA ASN A 23 12.46 12.96 17.80
C ASN A 23 12.58 12.27 16.44
N THR A 24 12.56 10.94 16.39
CA THR A 24 12.49 10.20 15.13
C THR A 24 11.09 10.24 14.53
N ASP A 25 10.99 10.49 13.22
CA ASP A 25 9.77 10.23 12.46
C ASP A 25 9.75 8.78 11.95
N VAL A 26 8.76 8.00 12.43
CA VAL A 26 8.55 6.60 12.05
C VAL A 26 8.28 6.44 10.56
N PHE A 27 7.51 7.35 9.97
CA PHE A 27 7.15 7.30 8.57
C PHE A 27 8.06 8.21 7.75
N SER A 28 9.34 8.33 8.06
CA SER A 28 10.30 8.96 7.13
C SER A 28 10.51 8.07 5.89
N PRO A 29 10.47 8.59 4.65
CA PRO A 29 10.45 7.77 3.42
C PRO A 29 11.62 6.79 3.31
N ALA A 30 12.85 7.30 3.40
CA ALA A 30 14.06 6.48 3.23
C ALA A 30 14.23 5.47 4.35
N ARG A 31 13.94 5.88 5.59
CA ARG A 31 14.01 4.97 6.75
C ARG A 31 13.03 3.82 6.59
N LEU A 32 11.79 4.15 6.25
CA LEU A 32 10.74 3.15 6.05
C LEU A 32 11.09 2.20 4.91
N PHE A 33 11.57 2.72 3.78
CA PHE A 33 12.01 1.91 2.64
C PHE A 33 13.14 0.94 3.02
N ILE A 34 14.17 1.43 3.73
CA ILE A 34 15.30 0.61 4.19
C ILE A 34 14.84 -0.48 5.16
N ILE A 35 13.97 -0.16 6.12
CA ILE A 35 13.43 -1.14 7.07
C ILE A 35 12.71 -2.26 6.34
N ILE A 36 11.81 -1.92 5.40
CA ILE A 36 11.06 -2.92 4.63
C ILE A 36 11.99 -3.80 3.79
N TRP A 37 12.87 -3.19 2.98
CA TRP A 37 13.70 -3.97 2.07
C TRP A 37 14.80 -4.76 2.76
N SER A 38 15.37 -4.26 3.85
CA SER A 38 16.31 -5.04 4.67
C SER A 38 15.62 -6.24 5.34
N MET A 39 14.39 -6.08 5.84
CA MET A 39 13.59 -7.20 6.35
C MET A 39 13.31 -8.23 5.26
N VAL A 40 12.79 -7.78 4.11
CA VAL A 40 12.37 -8.65 3.00
C VAL A 40 13.56 -9.42 2.43
N LEU A 41 14.69 -8.75 2.14
CA LEU A 41 15.90 -9.40 1.66
C LEU A 41 16.51 -10.34 2.70
N GLY A 42 16.47 -9.94 3.97
CA GLY A 42 16.90 -10.76 5.10
C GLY A 42 16.13 -12.08 5.16
N LEU A 43 14.80 -12.02 5.11
CA LEU A 43 13.92 -13.17 5.15
C LEU A 43 14.03 -14.04 3.88
N ALA A 44 14.08 -13.43 2.69
CA ALA A 44 14.20 -14.16 1.43
C ALA A 44 15.51 -14.96 1.36
N ASN A 45 16.59 -14.45 1.94
CA ASN A 45 17.88 -15.15 1.95
C ASN A 45 18.04 -16.21 3.05
N LEU A 46 17.04 -16.41 3.92
CA LEU A 46 17.00 -17.58 4.83
C LEU A 46 16.65 -18.88 4.09
N LYS A 47 15.97 -18.78 2.93
CA LYS A 47 15.66 -19.91 2.04
C LYS A 47 14.94 -21.07 2.75
N PHE A 48 13.93 -20.78 3.58
CA PHE A 48 13.19 -21.79 4.35
C PHE A 48 12.21 -22.64 3.54
N SER A 49 11.89 -22.27 2.30
CA SER A 49 11.12 -23.11 1.35
C SER A 49 12.05 -23.69 0.27
N ARG A 50 11.70 -24.86 -0.27
CA ARG A 50 12.38 -25.42 -1.45
C ARG A 50 12.09 -24.68 -2.75
N TYR A 51 11.03 -23.85 -2.79
CA TYR A 51 10.78 -22.96 -3.94
C TYR A 51 11.81 -21.83 -4.05
N GLN A 52 12.53 -21.52 -2.98
CA GLN A 52 13.46 -20.40 -3.00
C GLN A 52 14.79 -20.80 -3.64
N ILE A 53 15.13 -20.13 -4.73
CA ILE A 53 16.30 -20.46 -5.55
C ILE A 53 17.52 -19.65 -5.13
N THR A 54 18.69 -20.10 -5.56
CA THR A 54 19.93 -19.31 -5.46
C THR A 54 19.91 -18.21 -6.52
N TRP A 55 19.98 -16.96 -6.09
CA TRP A 55 19.94 -15.83 -7.03
C TRP A 55 21.28 -15.68 -7.73
N THR A 56 21.24 -15.46 -9.04
CA THR A 56 22.43 -15.17 -9.85
C THR A 56 22.91 -13.75 -9.59
N SER A 57 24.17 -13.47 -9.94
CA SER A 57 24.74 -12.12 -9.86
C SER A 57 23.91 -11.10 -10.64
N PHE A 58 23.32 -11.52 -11.77
CA PHE A 58 22.44 -10.68 -12.56
C PHE A 58 21.20 -10.23 -11.78
N SER A 59 20.46 -11.17 -11.16
CA SER A 59 19.29 -10.84 -10.35
C SER A 59 19.65 -9.92 -9.17
N TRP A 60 20.80 -10.16 -8.53
CA TRP A 60 21.31 -9.30 -7.47
C TRP A 60 21.56 -7.87 -7.94
N ILE A 61 22.26 -7.71 -9.07
CA ILE A 61 22.55 -6.38 -9.65
C ILE A 61 21.23 -5.67 -9.97
N MET A 62 20.24 -6.35 -10.56
CA MET A 62 18.95 -5.73 -10.88
C MET A 62 18.20 -5.25 -9.64
N ILE A 63 18.15 -6.07 -8.59
CA ILE A 63 17.53 -5.67 -7.32
C ILE A 63 18.30 -4.48 -6.72
N ILE A 64 19.63 -4.53 -6.65
CA ILE A 64 20.44 -3.45 -6.09
C ILE A 64 20.24 -2.14 -6.86
N ILE A 65 20.22 -2.17 -8.20
CA ILE A 65 19.92 -0.99 -9.04
C ILE A 65 18.57 -0.40 -8.64
N SER A 66 17.53 -1.23 -8.53
CA SER A 66 16.19 -0.73 -8.18
C SER A 66 16.14 -0.06 -6.79
N LEU A 67 16.76 -0.67 -5.78
CA LEU A 67 16.81 -0.13 -4.41
C LEU A 67 17.66 1.14 -4.33
N PHE A 68 18.83 1.12 -4.97
CA PHE A 68 19.73 2.25 -5.03
C PHE A 68 19.05 3.44 -5.73
N SER A 69 18.36 3.22 -6.85
CA SER A 69 17.62 4.25 -7.56
C SER A 69 16.57 4.94 -6.70
N VAL A 70 15.75 4.20 -5.94
CA VAL A 70 14.79 4.80 -5.00
C VAL A 70 15.49 5.68 -3.98
N LEU A 71 16.56 5.16 -3.37
CA LEU A 71 17.32 5.86 -2.34
C LEU A 71 18.01 7.11 -2.90
N CYS A 72 18.55 7.05 -4.11
CA CYS A 72 19.11 8.20 -4.81
C CYS A 72 18.06 9.29 -5.05
N GLY A 73 16.86 8.92 -5.53
CA GLY A 73 15.76 9.86 -5.72
C GLY A 73 15.36 10.54 -4.40
N MET A 74 15.29 9.76 -3.32
CA MET A 74 15.01 10.29 -1.98
C MET A 74 16.15 11.21 -1.48
N PHE A 75 17.40 10.85 -1.75
CA PHE A 75 18.59 11.60 -1.35
C PHE A 75 18.68 12.96 -2.07
N VAL A 76 18.38 13.01 -3.38
CA VAL A 76 18.34 14.27 -4.14
C VAL A 76 17.38 15.27 -3.47
N VAL A 77 16.17 14.81 -3.11
CA VAL A 77 15.19 15.67 -2.42
C VAL A 77 15.66 16.05 -1.03
N TYR A 78 16.31 15.14 -0.29
CA TYR A 78 16.91 15.45 1.00
C TYR A 78 17.93 16.60 0.88
N VAL A 79 18.86 16.53 -0.07
CA VAL A 79 19.88 17.57 -0.31
C VAL A 79 19.23 18.93 -0.66
N ILE A 80 18.20 18.93 -1.52
CA ILE A 80 17.46 20.16 -1.88
C ILE A 80 16.78 20.82 -0.67
N ASN A 81 16.52 20.06 0.40
CA ASN A 81 15.85 20.52 1.61
C ASN A 81 16.76 20.55 2.85
N LEU A 82 18.08 20.37 2.69
CA LEU A 82 19.04 20.16 3.79
C LEU A 82 19.09 21.31 4.81
N ASN A 83 18.72 22.53 4.41
CA ASN A 83 18.72 23.72 5.26
C ASN A 83 17.33 24.37 5.42
N LYS A 84 16.27 23.71 4.95
CA LYS A 84 14.92 24.27 5.02
C LYS A 84 14.28 23.89 6.36
N PRO A 85 13.64 24.85 7.06
CA PRO A 85 12.99 24.54 8.33
C PRO A 85 11.83 23.56 8.09
N ILE A 86 11.90 22.39 8.74
CA ILE A 86 10.82 21.41 8.74
C ILE A 86 10.06 21.47 10.07
N LYS A 87 8.74 21.45 10.00
CA LYS A 87 7.90 21.43 11.20
C LYS A 87 8.03 20.08 11.90
N THR A 88 8.03 20.10 13.23
CA THR A 88 8.00 18.88 14.04
C THR A 88 6.60 18.26 14.00
N ILE A 89 6.48 16.98 14.30
CA ILE A 89 5.17 16.32 14.32
C ILE A 89 4.23 16.99 15.33
N ILE A 90 4.78 17.44 16.47
CA ILE A 90 4.02 18.14 17.51
C ILE A 90 3.45 19.46 16.96
N SER A 91 4.24 20.25 16.24
CA SER A 91 3.75 21.50 15.65
C SER A 91 2.76 21.26 14.51
N ILE A 92 2.93 20.21 13.71
CA ILE A 92 1.94 19.79 12.71
C ILE A 92 0.59 19.48 13.38
N ARG A 93 0.59 18.70 14.46
CA ARG A 93 -0.63 18.36 15.21
C ARG A 93 -1.31 19.59 15.80
N SER A 94 -0.55 20.54 16.34
CA SER A 94 -1.10 21.81 16.86
C SER A 94 -1.77 22.61 15.74
N LEU A 95 -1.06 22.85 14.63
CA LEU A 95 -1.58 23.61 13.49
C LEU A 95 -2.87 23.03 12.92
N ILE A 96 -2.99 21.70 12.90
CA ILE A 96 -4.21 21.03 12.44
C ILE A 96 -5.32 21.15 13.47
N ASN A 97 -5.04 20.96 14.77
CA ASN A 97 -6.07 21.09 15.81
C ASN A 97 -6.67 22.49 15.91
N ASP A 98 -5.88 23.52 15.60
CA ASP A 98 -6.30 24.93 15.58
C ASP A 98 -6.96 25.32 14.25
N GLY A 99 -6.90 24.46 13.24
CA GLY A 99 -7.44 24.70 11.90
C GLY A 99 -8.96 24.63 11.85
N ALA A 100 -9.58 25.57 11.13
CA ALA A 100 -10.99 25.50 10.77
C ALA A 100 -11.20 24.73 9.46
N PHE A 101 -12.05 23.70 9.51
CA PHE A 101 -12.31 22.81 8.38
C PHE A 101 -13.79 22.74 8.03
N ASP A 102 -14.09 22.61 6.74
CA ASP A 102 -15.47 22.49 6.25
C ASP A 102 -16.00 21.06 6.44
N SER A 103 -16.43 20.75 7.66
CA SER A 103 -17.02 19.45 8.02
C SER A 103 -18.31 19.16 7.24
N GLY A 104 -19.09 20.18 6.90
CA GLY A 104 -20.32 20.04 6.12
C GLY A 104 -20.07 19.60 4.68
N ARG A 105 -19.02 20.13 4.04
CA ARG A 105 -18.59 19.68 2.71
C ARG A 105 -18.03 18.26 2.75
N LEU A 106 -17.21 17.92 3.75
CA LEU A 106 -16.70 16.56 3.93
C LEU A 106 -17.85 15.55 4.09
N PHE A 107 -18.82 15.87 4.94
CA PHE A 107 -20.00 15.03 5.16
C PHE A 107 -20.77 14.79 3.84
N ARG A 108 -21.05 15.83 3.05
CA ARG A 108 -21.72 15.69 1.75
C ARG A 108 -20.95 14.80 0.79
N ILE A 109 -19.62 14.96 0.71
CA ILE A 109 -18.77 14.11 -0.14
C ILE A 109 -18.82 12.65 0.31
N ILE A 110 -18.77 12.38 1.62
CA ILE A 110 -18.86 11.01 2.14
C ILE A 110 -20.18 10.35 1.73
N ILE A 111 -21.30 11.06 1.88
CA ILE A 111 -22.62 10.54 1.49
C ILE A 111 -22.69 10.29 -0.01
N LEU A 112 -22.21 11.21 -0.86
CA LEU A 112 -22.19 11.01 -2.31
C LEU A 112 -21.32 9.81 -2.72
N LEU A 113 -20.14 9.64 -2.11
CA LEU A 113 -19.27 8.50 -2.37
C LEU A 113 -19.92 7.19 -1.90
N PHE A 114 -20.57 7.18 -0.74
CA PHE A 114 -21.29 6.02 -0.24
C PHE A 114 -22.47 5.63 -1.16
N LEU A 115 -23.24 6.60 -1.65
CA LEU A 115 -24.32 6.35 -2.60
C LEU A 115 -23.78 5.77 -3.92
N ALA A 116 -22.71 6.34 -4.47
CA ALA A 116 -22.05 5.80 -5.65
C ALA A 116 -21.54 4.37 -5.42
N TYR A 117 -20.95 4.10 -4.26
CA TYR A 117 -20.48 2.77 -3.85
C TYR A 117 -21.64 1.76 -3.77
N ILE A 118 -22.72 2.07 -3.04
CA ILE A 118 -23.79 1.09 -2.81
C ILE A 118 -24.60 0.82 -4.07
N ILE A 119 -24.85 1.85 -4.90
CA ILE A 119 -25.49 1.68 -6.21
C ILE A 119 -24.62 0.78 -7.09
N SER A 120 -23.32 1.05 -7.14
CA SER A 120 -22.39 0.24 -7.93
C SER A 120 -22.30 -1.20 -7.44
N TYR A 121 -22.32 -1.41 -6.12
CA TYR A 121 -22.35 -2.74 -5.52
C TYR A 121 -23.61 -3.50 -5.94
N ILE A 122 -24.79 -2.89 -5.79
CA ILE A 122 -26.08 -3.50 -6.16
C ILE A 122 -26.12 -3.82 -7.65
N VAL A 123 -25.75 -2.87 -8.52
CA VAL A 123 -25.72 -3.08 -9.98
C VAL A 123 -24.76 -4.22 -10.34
N THR A 124 -23.58 -4.27 -9.72
CA THR A 124 -22.62 -5.36 -9.97
C THR A 124 -23.19 -6.71 -9.54
N VAL A 125 -23.86 -6.80 -8.39
CA VAL A 125 -24.51 -8.04 -7.93
C VAL A 125 -25.66 -8.45 -8.85
N LEU A 126 -26.46 -7.50 -9.37
CA LEU A 126 -27.55 -7.80 -10.29
C LEU A 126 -27.04 -8.32 -11.65
N ILE A 127 -25.92 -7.78 -12.15
CA ILE A 127 -25.33 -8.22 -13.43
C ILE A 127 -24.63 -9.58 -13.28
N ILE A 128 -23.84 -9.77 -12.22
CA ILE A 128 -23.05 -10.99 -12.01
C ILE A 128 -23.91 -12.12 -11.43
N GLY A 129 -24.98 -11.79 -10.71
CA GLY A 129 -25.94 -12.74 -10.13
C GLY A 129 -25.49 -13.36 -8.80
N TYR A 130 -24.33 -12.99 -8.26
CA TYR A 130 -23.85 -13.51 -6.98
C TYR A 130 -22.94 -12.53 -6.22
N VAL A 131 -22.79 -12.82 -4.92
CA VAL A 131 -21.77 -12.21 -4.05
C VAL A 131 -20.73 -13.30 -3.72
N PRO A 132 -19.41 -13.05 -3.91
CA PRO A 132 -18.39 -14.10 -3.87
C PRO A 132 -18.41 -14.97 -2.61
N LEU A 133 -18.63 -14.37 -1.43
CA LEU A 133 -18.70 -15.09 -0.15
C LEU A 133 -19.74 -16.22 -0.13
N PHE A 134 -20.88 -16.05 -0.80
CA PHE A 134 -22.01 -16.99 -0.76
C PHE A 134 -21.98 -18.03 -1.88
N THR A 135 -20.86 -18.14 -2.61
CA THR A 135 -20.69 -19.14 -3.67
C THR A 135 -20.03 -20.42 -3.15
N LYS A 136 -20.16 -21.51 -3.91
CA LYS A 136 -19.52 -22.80 -3.59
C LYS A 136 -17.98 -22.72 -3.60
N TYR A 137 -17.41 -21.85 -4.44
CA TYR A 137 -15.97 -21.64 -4.57
C TYR A 137 -15.59 -20.15 -4.47
N PRO A 138 -15.66 -19.55 -3.26
CA PRO A 138 -15.48 -18.11 -3.09
C PRO A 138 -14.12 -17.57 -3.58
N GLY A 139 -13.08 -18.41 -3.52
CA GLY A 139 -11.73 -18.04 -3.96
C GLY A 139 -11.59 -17.84 -5.46
N VAL A 140 -12.39 -18.55 -6.27
CA VAL A 140 -12.43 -18.40 -7.73
C VAL A 140 -13.41 -17.29 -8.09
N ALA A 141 -14.62 -17.34 -7.51
CA ALA A 141 -15.69 -16.39 -7.79
C ALA A 141 -15.30 -14.92 -7.54
N ARG A 142 -14.36 -14.65 -6.63
CA ARG A 142 -13.86 -13.29 -6.37
C ARG A 142 -13.01 -12.72 -7.51
N ASN A 143 -12.31 -13.57 -8.27
CA ASN A 143 -11.39 -13.12 -9.32
C ASN A 143 -12.18 -12.60 -10.53
N ASP A 144 -13.34 -13.20 -10.79
CA ASP A 144 -14.24 -12.84 -11.89
C ASP A 144 -15.26 -11.75 -11.47
N TRP A 145 -15.18 -11.27 -10.22
CA TRP A 145 -16.15 -10.33 -9.70
C TRP A 145 -15.76 -8.88 -10.01
N GLY A 146 -16.48 -8.27 -10.94
CA GLY A 146 -16.43 -6.84 -11.21
C GLY A 146 -17.02 -6.48 -12.57
N VAL A 147 -17.69 -5.33 -12.63
CA VAL A 147 -18.15 -4.74 -13.90
C VAL A 147 -17.33 -3.48 -14.15
N PHE A 148 -16.80 -3.29 -15.36
CA PHE A 148 -16.03 -2.10 -15.68
C PHE A 148 -16.85 -0.82 -15.41
N GLY A 149 -16.20 0.23 -14.90
CA GLY A 149 -16.88 1.43 -14.40
C GLY A 149 -17.42 1.26 -12.98
N PHE A 150 -18.44 0.43 -12.77
CA PHE A 150 -19.04 0.23 -11.43
C PHE A 150 -18.05 -0.35 -10.41
N GLY A 151 -17.18 -1.25 -10.86
CA GLY A 151 -16.11 -1.82 -10.04
C GLY A 151 -15.13 -0.77 -9.50
N LEU A 152 -14.97 0.39 -10.15
CA LEU A 152 -14.14 1.49 -9.63
C LEU A 152 -14.73 2.08 -8.35
N PHE A 153 -16.04 2.32 -8.34
CA PHE A 153 -16.74 2.83 -7.16
C PHE A 153 -16.84 1.77 -6.07
N VAL A 154 -17.01 0.48 -6.38
CA VAL A 154 -16.93 -0.57 -5.34
C VAL A 154 -15.53 -0.60 -4.70
N GLN A 155 -14.48 -0.38 -5.49
CA GLN A 155 -13.11 -0.31 -4.98
C GLN A 155 -12.75 1.05 -4.35
N SER A 156 -13.67 2.02 -4.25
CA SER A 156 -13.46 3.27 -3.49
C SER A 156 -13.59 3.07 -1.98
N PHE A 157 -13.76 1.82 -1.52
CA PHE A 157 -13.83 1.43 -0.12
C PHE A 157 -12.78 2.13 0.78
N PRO A 158 -11.47 2.13 0.48
CA PRO A 158 -10.47 2.78 1.34
C PRO A 158 -10.71 4.27 1.50
N SER A 159 -11.10 4.95 0.41
CA SER A 159 -11.39 6.37 0.41
C SER A 159 -12.57 6.71 1.33
N ILE A 160 -13.64 5.90 1.31
CA ILE A 160 -14.82 6.10 2.16
C ILE A 160 -14.45 5.91 3.64
N ILE A 161 -13.78 4.80 3.98
CA ILE A 161 -13.35 4.52 5.35
C ILE A 161 -12.45 5.63 5.88
N PHE A 162 -11.45 6.02 5.08
CA PHE A 162 -10.54 7.10 5.46
C PHE A 162 -11.27 8.44 5.64
N ALA A 163 -12.20 8.79 4.76
CA ALA A 163 -12.97 10.02 4.87
C ALA A 163 -13.87 10.06 6.12
N VAL A 164 -14.51 8.94 6.50
CA VAL A 164 -15.29 8.84 7.74
C VAL A 164 -14.40 9.02 8.96
N ILE A 165 -13.25 8.32 9.02
CA ILE A 165 -12.28 8.46 10.11
C ILE A 165 -11.82 9.90 10.21
N LEU A 166 -11.45 10.51 9.08
CA LEU A 166 -11.03 11.91 9.00
C LEU A 166 -12.11 12.86 9.53
N TYR A 167 -13.39 12.64 9.19
CA TYR A 167 -14.50 13.44 9.71
C TYR A 167 -14.62 13.32 11.24
N PHE A 168 -14.42 12.13 11.81
CA PHE A 168 -14.43 11.93 13.26
C PHE A 168 -13.26 12.62 13.97
N LEU A 169 -12.09 12.71 13.31
CA LEU A 169 -10.92 13.39 13.86
C LEU A 169 -11.08 14.91 13.87
N ILE A 170 -11.65 15.47 12.80
CA ILE A 170 -11.75 16.92 12.60
C ILE A 170 -12.95 17.53 13.32
N THR A 171 -14.08 16.83 13.32
CA THR A 171 -15.35 17.41 13.80
C THR A 171 -15.53 17.17 15.29
N LYS A 172 -15.56 18.25 16.08
CA LYS A 172 -15.97 18.25 17.48
C LYS A 172 -17.49 18.52 17.55
N GLY A 173 -18.25 17.64 18.21
CA GLY A 173 -19.73 17.71 18.22
C GLY A 173 -20.39 17.12 16.96
N GLU A 174 -21.72 17.21 16.86
CA GLU A 174 -22.59 16.60 15.80
C GLU A 174 -22.89 15.10 15.94
N ARG A 175 -23.48 14.68 17.07
CA ARG A 175 -23.83 13.28 17.36
C ARG A 175 -24.63 12.59 16.24
N ASN A 176 -25.64 13.24 15.68
CA ASN A 176 -26.52 12.64 14.66
C ASN A 176 -25.77 12.30 13.36
N LYS A 177 -24.95 13.23 12.86
CA LYS A 177 -24.11 12.98 11.67
C LYS A 177 -23.08 11.90 11.96
N LYS A 178 -22.50 11.87 13.16
CA LYS A 178 -21.55 10.82 13.54
C LYS A 178 -22.19 9.43 13.59
N ILE A 179 -23.42 9.31 14.10
CA ILE A 179 -24.18 8.05 14.09
C ILE A 179 -24.43 7.60 12.65
N LEU A 180 -24.88 8.51 11.77
CA LEU A 180 -25.10 8.18 10.37
C LEU A 180 -23.82 7.73 9.66
N LEU A 181 -22.70 8.42 9.88
CA LEU A 181 -21.41 8.03 9.30
C LEU A 181 -20.87 6.73 9.87
N PHE A 182 -21.18 6.41 11.13
CA PHE A 182 -20.88 5.10 11.70
C PHE A 182 -21.66 3.99 10.98
N LEU A 183 -22.93 4.20 10.64
CA LEU A 183 -23.71 3.29 9.82
C LEU A 183 -23.12 3.14 8.41
N VAL A 184 -22.74 4.25 7.76
CA VAL A 184 -22.05 4.24 6.46
C VAL A 184 -20.78 3.39 6.53
N LEU A 185 -19.96 3.58 7.56
CA LEU A 185 -18.74 2.81 7.77
C LEU A 185 -19.05 1.32 7.96
N ALA A 186 -20.02 0.98 8.80
CA ALA A 186 -20.40 -0.41 9.07
C ALA A 186 -20.92 -1.12 7.81
N ILE A 187 -21.85 -0.50 7.08
CA ILE A 187 -22.41 -1.06 5.84
C ILE A 187 -21.28 -1.27 4.82
N THR A 188 -20.48 -0.23 4.56
CA THR A 188 -19.38 -0.27 3.60
C THR A 188 -18.35 -1.35 3.96
N PHE A 189 -18.05 -1.53 5.24
CA PHE A 189 -17.15 -2.57 5.73
C PHE A 189 -17.71 -3.98 5.51
N VAL A 190 -18.97 -4.21 5.89
CA VAL A 190 -19.61 -5.54 5.77
C VAL A 190 -19.76 -5.93 4.30
N THR A 191 -20.30 -5.05 3.46
CA THR A 191 -20.50 -5.34 2.03
C THR A 191 -19.18 -5.59 1.31
N TYR A 192 -18.13 -4.85 1.67
CA TYR A 192 -16.80 -5.05 1.11
C TYR A 192 -16.13 -6.33 1.60
N ALA A 193 -16.31 -6.70 2.88
CA ALA A 193 -15.80 -7.95 3.42
C ALA A 193 -16.36 -9.18 2.68
N PHE A 194 -17.60 -9.12 2.18
CA PHE A 194 -18.21 -10.18 1.37
C PHE A 194 -17.52 -10.41 0.01
N LEU A 195 -16.72 -9.45 -0.46
CA LEU A 195 -15.94 -9.60 -1.69
C LEU A 195 -14.64 -10.37 -1.48
N LEU A 196 -14.23 -10.62 -0.23
CA LEU A 196 -13.00 -11.34 0.12
C LEU A 196 -11.72 -10.70 -0.45
N GLN A 197 -11.76 -9.40 -0.76
CA GLN A 197 -10.63 -8.61 -1.27
C GLN A 197 -9.83 -7.99 -0.11
N ARG A 198 -8.72 -8.63 0.25
CA ARG A 198 -7.93 -8.26 1.44
C ARG A 198 -7.19 -6.94 1.25
N TYR A 199 -6.60 -6.75 0.08
CA TYR A 199 -5.67 -5.67 -0.24
C TYR A 199 -6.18 -4.27 0.16
N TYR A 200 -7.43 -3.94 -0.18
CA TYR A 200 -8.00 -2.62 0.11
C TYR A 200 -8.41 -2.41 1.57
N LEU A 201 -8.68 -3.48 2.31
CA LEU A 201 -8.83 -3.39 3.78
C LEU A 201 -7.51 -2.90 4.38
N ILE A 202 -6.39 -3.49 3.95
CA ILE A 202 -5.06 -3.10 4.41
C ILE A 202 -4.77 -1.65 4.09
N PHE A 203 -5.06 -1.27 2.84
CA PHE A 203 -4.83 0.09 2.38
C PHE A 203 -5.60 1.10 3.24
N ALA A 204 -6.88 0.85 3.49
CA ALA A 204 -7.72 1.72 4.32
C ALA A 204 -7.18 1.90 5.75
N VAL A 205 -6.71 0.80 6.36
CA VAL A 205 -6.22 0.84 7.74
C VAL A 205 -4.86 1.50 7.82
N LEU A 206 -3.91 1.18 6.93
CA LEU A 206 -2.58 1.80 6.94
C LEU A 206 -2.64 3.29 6.59
N LEU A 207 -3.45 3.67 5.60
CA LEU A 207 -3.72 5.07 5.26
C LEU A 207 -4.22 5.85 6.48
N SER A 208 -5.24 5.31 7.16
CA SER A 208 -5.80 5.91 8.36
C SER A 208 -4.79 5.99 9.50
N MET A 209 -3.98 4.95 9.71
CA MET A 209 -2.95 4.90 10.75
C MET A 209 -1.87 5.96 10.55
N VAL A 210 -1.33 6.07 9.32
CA VAL A 210 -0.31 7.07 8.98
C VAL A 210 -0.88 8.48 9.13
N ALA A 211 -2.10 8.72 8.65
CA ALA A 211 -2.76 10.01 8.80
C ALA A 211 -2.99 10.35 10.28
N MET A 212 -3.53 9.42 11.09
CA MET A 212 -3.75 9.62 12.51
C MET A 212 -2.46 9.93 13.28
N TYR A 213 -1.33 9.33 12.89
CA TYR A 213 -0.03 9.62 13.49
C TYR A 213 0.38 11.09 13.29
N TYR A 214 0.10 11.69 12.13
CA TYR A 214 0.39 13.10 11.88
C TYR A 214 -0.69 14.05 12.38
N LEU A 215 -1.95 13.62 12.44
CA LEU A 215 -3.10 14.46 12.82
C LEU A 215 -3.36 14.49 14.34
N THR A 216 -3.05 13.42 15.07
CA THR A 216 -3.49 13.26 16.47
C THR A 216 -2.37 12.81 17.41
N ASN A 217 -2.54 13.11 18.71
CA ASN A 217 -1.70 12.57 19.77
C ASN A 217 -2.13 11.16 20.23
N ALA A 218 -3.21 10.61 19.69
CA ALA A 218 -3.76 9.31 20.09
C ALA A 218 -2.78 8.16 19.82
N LEU A 219 -2.00 8.27 18.75
CA LEU A 219 -0.99 7.29 18.38
C LEU A 219 0.40 7.76 18.84
N ARG A 220 0.82 7.31 20.02
CA ARG A 220 2.23 7.33 20.43
C ARG A 220 3.02 6.40 19.50
N VAL A 221 4.30 6.69 19.23
CA VAL A 221 5.20 5.88 18.37
C VAL A 221 5.11 4.38 18.68
N LYS A 222 5.13 4.03 19.98
CA LYS A 222 4.97 2.64 20.45
C LYS A 222 3.62 2.03 20.04
N ASN A 223 2.53 2.79 20.15
CA ASN A 223 1.19 2.35 19.79
C ASN A 223 1.02 2.24 18.28
N THR A 224 1.63 3.13 17.49
CA THR A 224 1.64 3.03 16.02
C THR A 224 2.34 1.76 15.55
N LEU A 225 3.47 1.40 16.16
CA LEU A 225 4.19 0.16 15.83
C LEU A 225 3.43 -1.10 16.29
N ILE A 226 2.79 -1.05 17.46
CA ILE A 226 1.93 -2.14 17.94
C ILE A 226 0.70 -2.28 17.03
N ILE A 227 0.06 -1.19 16.63
CA ILE A 227 -1.09 -1.23 15.73
C ILE A 227 -0.66 -1.67 14.32
N SER A 228 0.49 -1.24 13.80
CA SER A 228 1.01 -1.74 12.53
C SER A 228 1.31 -3.24 12.59
N LEU A 229 1.84 -3.73 13.71
CA LEU A 229 2.04 -5.15 13.97
C LEU A 229 0.71 -5.89 14.10
N ILE A 230 -0.30 -5.32 14.77
CA ILE A 230 -1.65 -5.90 14.88
C ILE A 230 -2.34 -5.92 13.53
N ILE A 231 -2.16 -4.91 12.68
CA ILE A 231 -2.67 -4.89 11.31
C ILE A 231 -2.00 -6.01 10.55
N LEU A 232 -0.67 -6.08 10.57
CA LEU A 232 0.10 -7.15 9.93
C LEU A 232 -0.35 -8.54 10.43
N ILE A 233 -0.55 -8.69 11.73
CA ILE A 233 -1.16 -9.89 12.34
C ILE A 233 -2.57 -10.09 11.80
N LEU A 234 -3.45 -9.08 11.73
CA LEU A 234 -4.80 -9.17 11.16
C LEU A 234 -4.80 -9.56 9.67
N LEU A 235 -3.82 -9.09 8.88
CA LEU A 235 -3.63 -9.52 7.49
C LEU A 235 -3.43 -11.03 7.41
N PHE A 236 -2.66 -11.56 8.36
CA PHE A 236 -2.41 -12.99 8.51
C PHE A 236 -3.53 -13.70 9.27
N SER A 237 -4.23 -13.04 10.20
CA SER A 237 -5.28 -13.59 11.07
C SER A 237 -6.61 -13.73 10.38
N VAL A 238 -6.91 -12.92 9.37
CA VAL A 238 -8.01 -13.20 8.44
C VAL A 238 -7.75 -14.50 7.67
N THR A 239 -6.48 -14.95 7.56
CA THR A 239 -6.22 -16.36 7.23
C THR A 239 -6.38 -17.29 8.43
N PHE A 240 -5.96 -16.92 9.65
CA PHE A 240 -6.15 -17.74 10.86
C PHE A 240 -7.60 -18.05 11.23
N VAL A 241 -8.58 -17.19 10.92
CA VAL A 241 -10.02 -17.49 11.16
C VAL A 241 -10.47 -18.72 10.35
N ARG A 242 -9.69 -19.16 9.35
CA ARG A 242 -9.94 -20.40 8.59
C ARG A 242 -8.98 -21.54 8.97
N LEU A 243 -7.93 -21.30 9.74
CA LEU A 243 -6.88 -22.29 9.96
C LEU A 243 -7.24 -23.23 11.13
N THR A 244 -8.01 -24.29 10.85
CA THR A 244 -7.81 -25.55 11.58
C THR A 244 -6.36 -25.98 11.38
N GLY A 245 -5.77 -26.72 12.33
CA GLY A 245 -4.40 -27.25 12.20
C GLY A 245 -4.16 -28.00 10.88
N ALA A 246 -5.23 -28.52 10.26
CA ALA A 246 -5.23 -29.12 8.94
C ALA A 246 -4.83 -28.14 7.82
N ILE A 247 -5.33 -26.90 7.82
CA ILE A 247 -5.05 -25.92 6.75
C ILE A 247 -3.65 -25.31 6.94
N THR A 248 -3.17 -25.10 8.18
CA THR A 248 -1.76 -24.70 8.39
C THR A 248 -0.80 -25.76 7.89
N ASN A 249 -1.10 -27.03 8.16
CA ASN A 249 -0.27 -28.14 7.70
C ASN A 249 -0.35 -28.27 6.18
N TYR A 250 -1.53 -28.12 5.60
CA TYR A 250 -1.70 -28.08 4.14
C TYR A 250 -0.84 -26.98 3.50
N LEU A 251 -0.89 -25.75 4.01
CA LEU A 251 -0.08 -24.65 3.49
C LEU A 251 1.42 -24.90 3.68
N TYR A 252 1.83 -25.52 4.79
CA TYR A 252 3.21 -25.94 5.02
C TYR A 252 3.71 -26.91 3.94
N TYR A 253 2.95 -27.95 3.63
CA TYR A 253 3.32 -28.92 2.59
C TYR A 253 3.22 -28.32 1.19
N LEU A 254 2.18 -27.51 0.93
CA LEU A 254 2.01 -26.78 -0.33
C LEU A 254 3.17 -25.83 -0.63
N SER A 255 3.79 -25.28 0.42
CA SER A 255 4.91 -24.35 0.31
C SER A 255 6.27 -25.03 0.30
N ASP A 256 6.29 -26.36 0.44
CA ASP A 256 7.48 -27.19 0.57
C ASP A 256 8.52 -26.63 1.56
N MET A 257 8.10 -26.44 2.81
CA MET A 257 8.93 -25.85 3.86
C MET A 257 9.98 -26.82 4.40
N LYS A 258 11.15 -26.27 4.78
CA LYS A 258 12.33 -27.01 5.28
C LYS A 258 12.40 -27.14 6.80
N TYR A 259 11.71 -26.27 7.55
CA TYR A 259 11.73 -26.29 9.03
C TYR A 259 10.67 -27.23 9.61
N SER A 260 10.69 -27.58 10.89
CA SER A 260 9.70 -28.50 11.47
C SER A 260 8.24 -28.03 11.34
N ILE A 261 7.32 -28.94 11.00
CA ILE A 261 5.86 -28.71 10.96
C ILE A 261 5.29 -28.04 12.23
N LYS A 262 5.96 -28.18 13.38
CA LYS A 262 5.60 -27.48 14.63
C LYS A 262 5.51 -25.96 14.47
N TYR A 263 6.22 -25.39 13.49
CA TYR A 263 6.22 -23.96 13.18
C TYR A 263 5.41 -23.61 11.92
N ALA A 264 4.51 -24.50 11.46
CA ALA A 264 3.69 -24.31 10.25
C ALA A 264 2.90 -23.00 10.22
N PHE A 265 2.54 -22.45 11.38
CA PHE A 265 1.86 -21.15 11.48
C PHE A 265 2.68 -19.99 10.88
N MET A 266 4.01 -20.12 10.79
CA MET A 266 4.89 -19.13 10.16
C MET A 266 4.95 -19.26 8.63
N THR A 267 4.40 -20.32 8.03
CA THR A 267 4.55 -20.61 6.60
C THR A 267 3.95 -19.51 5.74
N GLU A 268 2.65 -19.25 5.90
CA GLU A 268 1.96 -18.26 5.08
C GLU A 268 2.54 -16.85 5.22
N PRO A 269 2.79 -16.30 6.43
CA PRO A 269 3.38 -14.97 6.54
C PRO A 269 4.78 -14.88 5.95
N TYR A 270 5.58 -15.94 6.09
CA TYR A 270 6.90 -16.00 5.47
C TYR A 270 6.79 -16.00 3.94
N MET A 271 6.03 -16.94 3.37
CA MET A 271 5.90 -17.12 1.92
C MET A 271 5.29 -15.89 1.25
N TYR A 272 4.30 -15.26 1.88
CA TYR A 272 3.67 -14.03 1.37
C TYR A 272 4.67 -12.88 1.20
N VAL A 273 5.70 -12.80 2.04
CA VAL A 273 6.74 -11.78 1.93
C VAL A 273 7.82 -12.19 0.93
N VAL A 274 8.39 -13.39 1.08
CA VAL A 274 9.60 -13.77 0.34
C VAL A 274 9.35 -14.09 -1.11
N MET A 275 8.21 -14.71 -1.45
CA MET A 275 7.97 -15.22 -2.81
C MET A 275 7.89 -14.12 -3.86
N ASN A 276 7.49 -12.89 -3.49
CA ASN A 276 7.46 -11.77 -4.44
C ASN A 276 8.86 -11.44 -4.98
N VAL A 277 9.86 -11.48 -4.10
CA VAL A 277 11.25 -11.19 -4.47
C VAL A 277 11.90 -12.39 -5.16
N GLU A 278 11.55 -13.61 -4.75
CA GLU A 278 11.99 -14.83 -5.46
C GLU A 278 11.46 -14.86 -6.89
N ASN A 279 10.17 -14.56 -7.07
CA ASN A 279 9.55 -14.48 -8.39
C ASN A 279 10.18 -13.36 -9.23
N LEU A 280 10.47 -12.19 -8.64
CA LEU A 280 11.21 -11.13 -9.34
C LEU A 280 12.59 -11.65 -9.80
N ALA A 281 13.35 -12.23 -8.89
CA ALA A 281 14.71 -12.70 -9.16
C ALA A 281 14.74 -13.81 -10.22
N ASN A 282 13.72 -14.69 -10.24
CA ASN A 282 13.56 -15.71 -11.27
C ASN A 282 13.14 -15.10 -12.61
N ALA A 283 12.09 -14.28 -12.62
CA ALA A 283 11.50 -13.79 -13.85
C ALA A 283 12.44 -12.87 -14.65
N ILE A 284 13.25 -12.05 -13.96
CA ILE A 284 14.26 -11.19 -14.58
C ILE A 284 15.25 -11.98 -15.45
N GLN A 285 15.59 -13.21 -15.07
CA GLN A 285 16.59 -14.01 -15.79
C GLN A 285 16.04 -14.66 -17.07
N HIS A 286 14.73 -14.82 -17.15
CA HIS A 286 14.06 -15.59 -18.20
C HIS A 286 13.17 -14.71 -19.07
N LEU A 287 13.25 -13.39 -18.91
CA LEU A 287 12.42 -12.45 -19.65
C LEU A 287 13.12 -12.06 -20.96
N ASP A 288 12.64 -12.60 -22.07
CA ASP A 288 13.24 -12.36 -23.40
C ASP A 288 12.64 -11.16 -24.12
N LYS A 289 11.41 -10.75 -23.76
CA LYS A 289 10.66 -9.69 -24.43
C LYS A 289 10.14 -8.66 -23.44
N PHE A 290 10.32 -7.40 -23.77
CA PHE A 290 9.78 -6.29 -23.01
C PHE A 290 8.37 -5.91 -23.47
N SER A 291 7.58 -5.36 -22.55
CA SER A 291 6.21 -4.93 -22.78
C SER A 291 6.05 -3.42 -23.00
N TYR A 292 7.15 -2.67 -23.14
CA TYR A 292 7.19 -1.29 -23.64
C TYR A 292 6.22 -0.29 -22.98
N GLY A 293 5.92 -0.48 -21.70
CA GLY A 293 5.11 0.44 -20.88
C GLY A 293 3.67 -0.02 -20.65
N THR A 294 3.27 -1.12 -21.26
CA THR A 294 1.91 -1.68 -21.18
C THR A 294 1.47 -1.89 -19.71
N PHE A 295 2.38 -2.39 -18.87
CA PHE A 295 2.06 -2.72 -17.47
C PHE A 295 2.35 -1.56 -16.51
N SER A 296 3.34 -0.73 -16.80
CA SER A 296 3.71 0.45 -16.01
C SER A 296 2.64 1.52 -16.09
N PHE A 297 1.97 1.62 -17.24
CA PHE A 297 0.85 2.51 -17.49
C PHE A 297 -0.49 1.76 -17.61
N ASP A 298 -0.62 0.61 -16.96
CA ASP A 298 -1.81 -0.24 -17.02
C ASP A 298 -3.10 0.55 -16.73
N PHE A 299 -3.07 1.49 -15.78
CA PHE A 299 -4.21 2.35 -15.48
C PHE A 299 -4.72 3.16 -16.69
N ILE A 300 -3.83 3.61 -17.58
CA ILE A 300 -4.21 4.37 -18.79
C ILE A 300 -4.94 3.45 -19.75
N PHE A 301 -4.39 2.26 -20.01
CA PHE A 301 -4.98 1.29 -20.93
C PHE A 301 -6.25 0.64 -20.39
N ALA A 302 -6.35 0.49 -19.07
CA ALA A 302 -7.58 0.08 -18.41
C ALA A 302 -8.67 1.14 -18.57
N LEU A 303 -8.32 2.43 -18.46
CA LEU A 303 -9.29 3.53 -18.63
C LEU A 303 -9.82 3.63 -20.07
N THR A 304 -8.99 3.35 -21.07
CA THR A 304 -9.40 3.34 -22.48
C THR A 304 -10.13 2.05 -22.90
N GLY A 305 -10.14 1.02 -22.06
CA GLY A 305 -10.70 -0.31 -22.37
C GLY A 305 -9.81 -1.15 -23.31
N ILE A 306 -8.66 -0.63 -23.76
CA ILE A 306 -7.80 -1.28 -24.75
C ILE A 306 -6.88 -2.34 -24.12
N LYS A 307 -6.73 -2.34 -22.79
CA LYS A 307 -5.87 -3.26 -22.03
C LYS A 307 -5.92 -4.72 -22.54
N HIS A 308 -7.11 -5.31 -22.60
CA HIS A 308 -7.27 -6.72 -22.98
C HIS A 308 -6.91 -6.96 -24.44
N GLN A 309 -7.33 -6.06 -25.34
CA GLN A 309 -7.05 -6.14 -26.77
C GLN A 309 -5.55 -6.05 -27.05
N MET A 310 -4.87 -5.10 -26.41
CA MET A 310 -3.42 -4.93 -26.57
C MET A 310 -2.63 -6.11 -25.97
N SER A 311 -3.06 -6.63 -24.82
CA SER A 311 -2.44 -7.82 -24.21
C SER A 311 -2.57 -9.06 -25.11
N GLN A 312 -3.74 -9.24 -25.75
CA GLN A 312 -3.99 -10.33 -26.69
C GLN A 312 -3.19 -10.15 -27.98
N TYR A 313 -3.20 -8.96 -28.56
CA TYR A 313 -2.49 -8.64 -29.81
C TYR A 313 -0.97 -8.85 -29.68
N LEU A 314 -0.39 -8.44 -28.54
CA LEU A 314 1.05 -8.57 -28.28
C LEU A 314 1.44 -9.93 -27.70
N GLY A 315 0.47 -10.80 -27.42
CA GLY A 315 0.71 -12.15 -26.88
C GLY A 315 1.36 -12.15 -25.50
N PHE A 316 1.02 -11.20 -24.64
CA PHE A 316 1.62 -11.09 -23.31
C PHE A 316 1.07 -12.16 -22.36
N VAL A 317 1.97 -12.92 -21.73
CA VAL A 317 1.65 -13.81 -20.61
C VAL A 317 1.49 -12.97 -19.34
N GLU A 318 0.38 -13.09 -18.61
CA GLU A 318 0.09 -12.21 -17.47
C GLU A 318 1.12 -12.36 -16.35
N PHE A 319 1.42 -13.59 -15.94
CA PHE A 319 2.39 -13.92 -14.89
C PHE A 319 3.54 -14.81 -15.42
N PRO A 320 4.51 -14.23 -16.15
CA PRO A 320 5.57 -15.02 -16.80
C PRO A 320 6.64 -15.48 -15.80
N ASN A 321 7.12 -16.71 -15.96
CA ASN A 321 8.28 -17.22 -15.21
C ASN A 321 8.09 -17.21 -13.67
N LEU A 322 6.88 -17.52 -13.20
CA LEU A 322 6.63 -17.79 -11.78
C LEU A 322 7.34 -19.08 -11.34
N ILE A 323 7.84 -19.08 -10.10
CA ILE A 323 8.41 -20.30 -9.51
C ILE A 323 7.29 -21.30 -9.15
N SER A 324 6.17 -20.79 -8.66
CA SER A 324 5.02 -21.59 -8.27
C SER A 324 3.73 -20.85 -8.57
N ASN A 325 2.75 -21.55 -9.15
CA ASN A 325 1.43 -20.98 -9.45
C ASN A 325 0.64 -20.59 -8.19
N ASN A 326 0.99 -21.14 -7.03
CA ASN A 326 0.35 -20.81 -5.75
C ASN A 326 0.78 -19.43 -5.22
N TYR A 327 1.92 -18.91 -5.68
CA TYR A 327 2.50 -17.64 -5.27
C TYR A 327 2.74 -16.79 -6.52
N ASN A 328 1.69 -16.12 -6.97
CA ASN A 328 1.62 -15.51 -8.31
C ASN A 328 1.90 -14.00 -8.34
N THR A 329 2.50 -13.44 -7.29
CA THR A 329 2.79 -12.01 -7.20
C THR A 329 4.28 -11.72 -7.32
N TYR A 330 4.60 -10.53 -7.80
CA TYR A 330 5.96 -9.99 -7.87
C TYR A 330 6.07 -8.75 -7.02
N THR A 331 7.29 -8.24 -6.84
CA THR A 331 7.50 -6.89 -6.27
C THR A 331 7.01 -5.81 -7.24
N MET A 332 6.90 -4.56 -6.76
CA MET A 332 6.55 -3.43 -7.64
C MET A 332 7.54 -3.24 -8.80
N PHE A 333 8.80 -3.65 -8.63
CA PHE A 333 9.86 -3.43 -9.62
C PHE A 333 9.74 -4.34 -10.84
N PHE A 334 9.04 -5.47 -10.73
CA PHE A 334 8.92 -6.41 -11.83
C PHE A 334 8.32 -5.76 -13.07
N VAL A 335 7.27 -4.96 -12.90
CA VAL A 335 6.61 -4.30 -14.04
C VAL A 335 7.53 -3.29 -14.73
N TYR A 336 8.35 -2.55 -13.98
CA TYR A 336 9.28 -1.59 -14.57
C TYR A 336 10.40 -2.30 -15.35
N TYR A 337 10.90 -3.42 -14.84
CA TYR A 337 11.84 -4.27 -15.58
C TYR A 337 11.18 -4.89 -16.80
N ARG A 338 9.96 -5.40 -16.65
CA ARG A 338 9.22 -6.05 -17.71
C ARG A 338 8.96 -5.12 -18.89
N ASP A 339 8.73 -3.83 -18.63
CA ASP A 339 8.48 -2.85 -19.68
C ASP A 339 9.75 -2.26 -20.31
N PHE A 340 10.78 -2.00 -19.50
CA PHE A 340 11.93 -1.18 -19.94
C PHE A 340 13.30 -1.74 -19.53
N GLY A 341 13.35 -2.98 -19.01
CA GLY A 341 14.56 -3.63 -18.54
C GLY A 341 15.30 -2.83 -17.47
N ILE A 342 16.62 -2.72 -17.63
CA ILE A 342 17.51 -2.03 -16.69
C ILE A 342 17.14 -0.54 -16.58
N LEU A 343 16.78 0.11 -17.69
CA LEU A 343 16.37 1.52 -17.69
C LEU A 343 15.10 1.74 -16.85
N GLY A 344 14.17 0.79 -16.90
CA GLY A 344 12.97 0.81 -16.06
C GLY A 344 13.29 0.74 -14.57
N LEU A 345 14.20 -0.16 -14.17
CA LEU A 345 14.66 -0.28 -12.78
C LEU A 345 15.51 0.92 -12.32
N GLY A 346 16.18 1.59 -13.25
CA GLY A 346 16.93 2.81 -12.97
C GLY A 346 16.04 4.03 -12.76
N LEU A 347 15.28 4.40 -13.80
CA LEU A 347 14.61 5.70 -13.89
C LEU A 347 13.30 5.75 -13.10
N ILE A 348 12.43 4.75 -13.22
CA ILE A 348 11.10 4.80 -12.59
C ILE A 348 11.22 4.77 -11.06
N PRO A 349 11.99 3.85 -10.44
CA PRO A 349 12.23 3.88 -9.00
C PRO A 349 12.88 5.17 -8.51
N PHE A 350 13.79 5.77 -9.29
CA PHE A 350 14.36 7.09 -8.96
C PHE A 350 13.28 8.18 -8.90
N ILE A 351 12.43 8.27 -9.92
CA ILE A 351 11.31 9.23 -9.95
C ILE A 351 10.37 9.00 -8.76
N LEU A 352 10.07 7.74 -8.44
CA LEU A 352 9.24 7.41 -7.27
C LEU A 352 9.89 7.87 -5.96
N GLY A 353 11.21 7.66 -5.80
CA GLY A 353 11.97 8.19 -4.67
C GLY A 353 11.85 9.71 -4.54
N VAL A 354 11.95 10.44 -5.66
CA VAL A 354 11.75 11.90 -5.71
C VAL A 354 10.32 12.27 -5.31
N VAL A 355 9.30 11.60 -5.85
CA VAL A 355 7.88 11.87 -5.56
C VAL A 355 7.57 11.65 -4.08
N PHE A 356 7.99 10.52 -3.53
CA PHE A 356 7.75 10.15 -2.13
C PHE A 356 8.38 11.15 -1.15
N SER A 357 9.66 11.49 -1.36
CA SER A 357 10.34 12.46 -0.52
C SER A 357 9.79 13.88 -0.71
N THR A 358 9.41 14.27 -1.93
CA THR A 358 8.82 15.59 -2.17
C THR A 358 7.49 15.73 -1.43
N ALA A 359 6.63 14.71 -1.47
CA ALA A 359 5.39 14.70 -0.72
C ALA A 359 5.62 14.78 0.80
N TYR A 360 6.62 14.05 1.31
CA TYR A 360 7.03 14.12 2.71
C TYR A 360 7.46 15.53 3.12
N TYR A 361 8.43 16.12 2.41
CA TYR A 361 8.93 17.46 2.72
C TYR A 361 7.85 18.53 2.57
N LYS A 362 6.97 18.42 1.55
CA LYS A 362 5.83 19.32 1.40
C LYS A 362 4.86 19.22 2.59
N MET A 363 4.58 18.01 3.07
CA MET A 363 3.77 17.79 4.27
C MET A 363 4.44 18.37 5.53
N ARG A 364 5.76 18.21 5.68
CA ARG A 364 6.52 18.73 6.83
C ARG A 364 6.73 20.25 6.79
N THR A 365 6.69 20.89 5.63
CA THR A 365 6.85 22.36 5.49
C THR A 365 5.51 23.08 5.48
N PHE A 366 4.54 22.57 4.72
CA PHE A 366 3.19 23.11 4.58
C PHE A 366 2.14 22.04 4.96
N PRO A 367 2.00 21.74 6.26
CA PRO A 367 1.06 20.75 6.73
C PRO A 367 -0.37 21.19 6.47
N SER A 368 -1.15 20.29 5.88
CA SER A 368 -2.58 20.39 5.67
C SER A 368 -3.14 18.98 5.67
N ILE A 369 -4.45 18.82 5.88
CA ILE A 369 -5.09 17.51 5.75
C ILE A 369 -4.76 16.88 4.38
N HIS A 370 -4.75 17.69 3.33
CA HIS A 370 -4.42 17.25 1.98
C HIS A 370 -2.99 16.71 1.88
N THR A 371 -1.98 17.48 2.28
CA THR A 371 -0.57 17.05 2.19
C THR A 371 -0.28 15.84 3.08
N ILE A 372 -0.89 15.75 4.26
CA ILE A 372 -0.80 14.59 5.15
C ILE A 372 -1.42 13.35 4.50
N SER A 373 -2.61 13.48 3.91
CA SER A 373 -3.33 12.35 3.30
C SER A 373 -2.61 11.82 2.06
N ILE A 374 -2.10 12.70 1.21
CA ILE A 374 -1.28 12.31 0.05
C ILE A 374 -0.01 11.58 0.51
N TYR A 375 0.65 12.11 1.54
CA TYR A 375 1.83 11.43 2.08
C TYR A 375 1.49 10.06 2.68
N ALA A 376 0.35 9.92 3.36
CA ALA A 376 -0.10 8.66 3.91
C ALA A 376 -0.37 7.60 2.83
N VAL A 377 -0.88 7.99 1.66
CA VAL A 377 -0.99 7.08 0.50
C VAL A 377 0.40 6.64 0.01
N PHE A 378 1.36 7.56 -0.10
CA PHE A 378 2.71 7.18 -0.52
C PHE A 378 3.46 6.35 0.52
N ALA A 379 3.27 6.61 1.81
CA ALA A 379 3.80 5.76 2.87
C ALA A 379 3.30 4.31 2.73
N PHE A 380 2.01 4.12 2.41
CA PHE A 380 1.48 2.79 2.09
C PHE A 380 2.20 2.14 0.89
N VAL A 381 2.44 2.88 -0.19
CA VAL A 381 3.19 2.36 -1.35
C VAL A 381 4.60 1.93 -0.97
N ILE A 382 5.31 2.72 -0.14
CA ILE A 382 6.65 2.36 0.32
C ILE A 382 6.59 1.10 1.20
N ILE A 383 5.64 1.00 2.15
CA ILE A 383 5.44 -0.18 3.01
C ILE A 383 5.21 -1.43 2.16
N PHE A 384 4.37 -1.31 1.13
CA PHE A 384 4.00 -2.41 0.24
C PHE A 384 4.91 -2.54 -1.00
N SER A 385 6.04 -1.84 -1.08
CA SER A 385 6.90 -1.85 -2.29
C SER A 385 7.43 -3.24 -2.64
N PHE A 386 7.58 -4.13 -1.65
CA PHE A 386 7.94 -5.53 -1.86
C PHE A 386 6.81 -6.37 -2.50
N PHE A 387 5.60 -5.81 -2.63
CA PHE A 387 4.37 -6.48 -3.02
C PHE A 387 3.61 -5.68 -4.08
N VAL A 388 3.61 -6.18 -5.32
CA VAL A 388 2.77 -5.76 -6.44
C VAL A 388 2.98 -4.28 -6.89
N PRO A 389 2.91 -3.96 -8.19
CA PRO A 389 3.07 -2.60 -8.73
C PRO A 389 1.83 -1.73 -8.49
N ILE A 390 1.53 -1.43 -7.23
CA ILE A 390 0.28 -0.77 -6.80
C ILE A 390 -0.06 0.52 -7.57
N ILE A 391 0.95 1.35 -7.87
CA ILE A 391 0.75 2.63 -8.57
C ILE A 391 0.20 2.44 -9.99
N THR A 392 0.40 1.27 -10.60
CA THR A 392 -0.06 1.02 -11.97
C THR A 392 -1.54 0.63 -12.03
N PHE A 393 -2.17 0.30 -10.90
CA PHE A 393 -3.56 -0.13 -10.84
C PHE A 393 -4.52 1.05 -10.95
N LEU A 394 -5.46 0.96 -11.91
CA LEU A 394 -6.49 1.98 -12.13
C LEU A 394 -7.27 2.33 -10.86
N HIS A 395 -7.70 1.31 -10.12
CA HIS A 395 -8.47 1.48 -8.90
C HIS A 395 -7.67 2.16 -7.77
N PHE A 396 -6.36 1.92 -7.69
CA PHE A 396 -5.48 2.61 -6.73
C PHE A 396 -5.31 4.08 -7.11
N VAL A 397 -5.03 4.37 -8.39
CA VAL A 397 -4.94 5.74 -8.91
C VAL A 397 -6.26 6.49 -8.70
N PHE A 398 -7.39 5.83 -8.93
CA PHE A 398 -8.72 6.39 -8.66
C PHE A 398 -8.91 6.76 -7.19
N ASN A 399 -8.53 5.88 -6.25
CA ASN A 399 -8.56 6.20 -4.81
C ASN A 399 -7.62 7.36 -4.45
N LEU A 400 -6.41 7.40 -5.01
CA LEU A 400 -5.48 8.52 -4.81
C LEU A 400 -6.12 9.85 -5.26
N ILE A 401 -6.79 9.87 -6.42
CA ILE A 401 -7.50 11.05 -6.94
C ILE A 401 -8.67 11.43 -6.04
N LEU A 402 -9.49 10.47 -5.58
CA LEU A 402 -10.60 10.73 -4.66
C LEU A 402 -10.11 11.34 -3.35
N ILE A 403 -9.09 10.74 -2.74
CA ILE A 403 -8.46 11.23 -1.51
C ILE A 403 -7.92 12.63 -1.72
N SER A 404 -7.19 12.85 -2.80
CA SER A 404 -6.69 14.17 -3.20
C SER A 404 -7.81 15.21 -3.28
N TYR A 405 -8.90 14.87 -3.98
CA TYR A 405 -10.04 15.74 -4.20
C TYR A 405 -10.75 16.13 -2.89
N PHE A 406 -11.19 15.16 -2.09
CA PHE A 406 -11.97 15.48 -0.90
C PHE A 406 -11.12 16.17 0.15
N THR A 407 -9.86 15.76 0.35
CA THR A 407 -8.98 16.39 1.34
C THR A 407 -8.62 17.82 0.97
N LYS A 408 -8.47 18.13 -0.33
CA LYS A 408 -8.32 19.50 -0.82
C LYS A 408 -9.61 20.31 -0.66
N ALA A 409 -10.77 19.68 -0.87
CA ALA A 409 -12.07 20.31 -0.68
C ALA A 409 -12.37 20.67 0.79
N VAL A 410 -11.84 19.89 1.75
CA VAL A 410 -11.90 20.18 3.19
C VAL A 410 -10.90 21.27 3.59
N GLY A 411 -9.77 21.37 2.88
CA GLY A 411 -8.66 22.27 3.20
C GLY A 411 -8.91 23.75 2.88
N SER A 412 -8.99 24.55 3.96
CA SER A 412 -8.79 25.99 4.07
C SER A 412 -9.81 26.94 3.42
N LYS A 413 -10.77 27.39 4.24
CA LYS A 413 -11.26 28.79 4.22
C LYS A 413 -10.39 29.73 5.07
N ALA A 414 -9.38 29.26 5.81
CA ALA A 414 -8.63 30.10 6.74
C ALA A 414 -7.19 29.59 6.98
N ILE A 415 -6.26 30.03 6.13
CA ILE A 415 -4.90 30.45 6.52
C ILE A 415 -4.51 31.59 5.57
N LYS A 416 -5.23 32.72 5.66
CA LYS A 416 -4.87 33.97 4.97
C LYS A 416 -4.54 35.12 5.93
N HIS A 417 -4.60 34.89 7.25
CA HIS A 417 -4.55 35.96 8.24
C HIS A 417 -3.41 35.89 9.28
N SER A 418 -2.35 35.10 9.04
CA SER A 418 -1.19 35.12 9.94
C SER A 418 0.17 35.09 9.23
N LEU A 419 0.22 35.65 8.02
CA LEU A 419 1.48 36.02 7.38
C LEU A 419 1.53 37.55 7.33
N ASN A 420 1.73 38.16 8.50
CA ASN A 420 2.33 39.49 8.55
C ASN A 420 3.76 39.28 9.05
N PRO A 421 4.80 39.55 8.23
CA PRO A 421 6.20 39.35 8.63
C PRO A 421 6.72 40.34 9.69
N ASP A 422 5.91 41.31 10.13
CA ASP A 422 6.35 42.41 11.00
C ASP A 422 5.76 42.36 12.43
N GLN A 423 5.64 41.17 13.03
CA GLN A 423 5.42 41.03 14.48
C GLN A 423 6.25 39.92 15.11
#